data_AF-A0A059C567-F1
#
_entry.id   AF-A0A059C567-F1
#
_cell.length_a   1.000
_cell.length_b   1.000
_cell.length_c   1.000
_cell.angle_alpha   90.00
_cell.angle_beta   90.00
_cell.angle_gamma   90.00
#
_symmetry.space_group_name_H-M   'P 1'
#
loop_
_entity.id
_entity.type
_entity.pdbx_description
1 polymer ?
#
loop_
_entity_poly.entity_id
_entity_poly.type
_entity_poly.pdbx_seq_one_letter_code
_entity_poly.pdbx_strand_id
1 'polypeptide(L)'
;MWNASSDNQEMKKSSEYDYEVFLSFRGPYTRTDIADYLYVSMIDVGIRAYRDYEELCTGEEISGQLLQAIQHSKISIPIFSKGYANSPWCLRDLVKMVESKNIGG
;
A
#
# COMPACT_ATOMS: atom_id res chain seq x y z
N MET A 1 -8.76 30.68 -39.14
CA MET A 1 -7.59 29.95 -38.59
C MET A 1 -7.27 30.58 -37.26
N TRP A 2 -7.40 29.83 -36.16
CA TRP A 2 -6.38 29.48 -35.16
C TRP A 2 -7.01 28.33 -34.37
N ASN A 3 -6.40 27.14 -34.48
CA ASN A 3 -6.85 25.94 -33.76
C ASN A 3 -6.26 26.03 -32.35
N ALA A 4 -7.10 26.13 -31.33
CA ALA A 4 -6.69 25.82 -29.98
C ALA A 4 -6.65 24.29 -29.88
N SER A 5 -5.44 23.74 -29.82
CA SER A 5 -5.21 22.34 -29.48
C SER A 5 -5.80 22.10 -28.10
N SER A 6 -6.92 21.38 -28.05
CA SER A 6 -7.40 20.81 -26.80
C SER A 6 -6.39 19.75 -26.39
N ASP A 7 -5.51 20.11 -25.47
CA ASP A 7 -4.66 19.15 -24.78
C ASP A 7 -5.57 18.12 -24.13
N ASN A 8 -5.59 16.95 -24.76
CA ASN A 8 -6.31 15.78 -24.30
C ASN A 8 -5.54 15.29 -23.06
N GLN A 9 -5.76 15.92 -21.91
CA GLN A 9 -5.39 15.34 -20.63
C GLN A 9 -6.27 14.10 -20.45
N GLU A 10 -5.76 12.99 -20.96
CA GLU A 10 -6.25 11.65 -20.70
C GLU A 10 -6.29 11.49 -19.18
N MET A 11 -7.47 11.71 -18.59
CA MET A 11 -7.74 11.37 -17.20
C MET A 11 -7.44 9.88 -17.09
N LYS A 12 -6.25 9.55 -16.58
CA LYS A 12 -5.92 8.16 -16.26
C LYS A 12 -7.01 7.67 -15.33
N LYS A 13 -7.83 6.76 -15.84
CA LYS A 13 -8.79 6.01 -15.05
C LYS A 13 -7.98 5.25 -14.02
N SER A 14 -7.86 5.80 -12.82
CA SER A 14 -7.20 5.11 -11.71
C SER A 14 -7.96 3.81 -11.49
N SER A 15 -7.28 2.68 -11.63
CA SER A 15 -7.85 1.43 -11.14
C SER A 15 -8.10 1.59 -9.64
N GLU A 16 -9.07 0.85 -9.12
CA GLU A 16 -9.42 0.80 -7.68
C GLU A 16 -8.22 0.40 -6.78
N TYR A 17 -7.10 0.01 -7.39
CA TYR A 17 -5.90 -0.55 -6.76
C TYR A 17 -4.62 0.21 -7.08
N ASP A 18 -4.73 1.43 -7.59
CA ASP A 18 -3.60 2.26 -7.96
C ASP A 18 -3.02 2.96 -6.70
N TYR A 19 -2.34 2.17 -5.86
CA TYR A 19 -1.60 2.65 -4.70
C TYR A 19 -0.14 2.91 -5.08
N GLU A 20 0.45 3.94 -4.50
CA GLU A 20 1.86 4.30 -4.70
C GLU A 20 2.75 3.72 -3.60
N VAL A 21 2.22 3.68 -2.38
CA VAL A 21 2.90 3.20 -1.18
C VAL A 21 2.07 2.11 -0.52
N PHE A 22 2.71 1.00 -0.17
CA PHE A 22 2.14 -0.04 0.68
C PHE A 22 2.79 -0.01 2.07
N LEU A 23 2.00 0.16 3.12
CA LEU A 23 2.45 0.13 4.52
C LEU A 23 2.06 -1.21 5.16
N SER A 24 3.06 -1.95 5.68
CA SER A 24 2.86 -3.17 6.47
C SER A 24 3.30 -2.94 7.90
N PHE A 25 2.42 -3.22 8.87
CA PHE A 25 2.69 -2.97 10.28
C PHE A 25 1.89 -3.92 11.19
N ARG A 26 2.30 -4.00 12.46
CA ARG A 26 1.60 -4.80 13.47
C ARG A 26 0.51 -3.94 14.12
N GLY A 27 -0.76 -4.29 13.91
CA GLY A 27 -1.92 -3.47 14.27
C GLY A 27 -1.97 -3.00 15.73
N PRO A 28 -1.95 -3.91 16.74
CA PRO A 28 -2.27 -3.59 18.13
C PRO A 28 -1.36 -2.56 18.81
N TYR A 29 -0.17 -2.28 18.26
CA TYR A 29 0.81 -1.39 18.89
C TYR A 29 1.21 -0.19 18.04
N THR A 30 1.07 -0.26 16.71
CA THR A 30 1.57 0.80 15.81
C THR A 30 0.45 1.57 15.09
N ARG A 31 -0.81 1.13 15.25
CA ARG A 31 -2.00 1.73 14.64
C ARG A 31 -2.31 3.17 15.09
N THR A 32 -1.88 3.57 16.28
CA THR A 32 -2.07 4.94 16.81
C THR A 32 -0.75 5.69 16.98
N ASP A 33 0.30 5.23 16.30
CA ASP A 33 1.64 5.77 16.42
C ASP A 33 2.23 6.01 15.02
N ILE A 34 3.47 5.62 14.76
CA ILE A 34 4.21 5.95 13.55
C ILE A 34 3.48 5.58 12.24
N ALA A 35 2.74 4.45 12.21
CA ALA A 35 2.02 4.04 11.01
C ALA A 35 0.84 4.96 10.68
N ASP A 36 0.24 5.59 11.69
CA ASP A 36 -0.84 6.56 11.51
C ASP A 36 -0.30 7.90 11.03
N TYR A 37 0.76 8.40 11.67
CA TYR A 37 1.42 9.64 11.25
C TYR A 37 1.92 9.56 9.81
N LEU A 38 2.56 8.47 9.42
CA LEU A 38 3.04 8.28 8.04
C LEU A 38 1.88 8.26 7.06
N TYR A 39 0.82 7.51 7.36
CA TYR A 39 -0.34 7.42 6.49
C TYR A 39 -1.01 8.78 6.30
N VAL A 40 -1.36 9.47 7.39
CA VAL A 40 -2.00 10.79 7.33
C VAL A 40 -1.13 11.79 6.56
N SER A 41 0.17 11.85 6.87
CA SER A 41 1.10 12.76 6.18
C SER A 41 1.19 12.48 4.68
N MET A 42 1.13 11.22 4.26
CA MET A 42 1.11 10.83 2.84
C MET A 42 -0.18 11.30 2.16
N ILE A 43 -1.33 11.06 2.78
CA ILE A 43 -2.62 11.50 2.23
C ILE A 43 -2.67 13.03 2.12
N ASP A 44 -2.17 13.76 3.12
CA ASP A 44 -2.16 15.22 3.16
C ASP A 44 -1.36 15.85 2.00
N VAL A 45 -0.31 15.17 1.52
CA VAL A 45 0.48 15.62 0.37
C VAL A 45 0.05 14.98 -0.96
N GLY A 46 -1.07 14.23 -0.96
CA GLY A 46 -1.65 13.62 -2.16
C GLY A 46 -1.04 12.29 -2.60
N ILE A 47 -0.25 11.63 -1.75
CA ILE A 47 0.30 10.30 -2.02
C ILE A 47 -0.75 9.24 -1.70
N ARG A 48 -1.06 8.36 -2.67
CA ARG A 48 -1.99 7.25 -2.45
C ARG A 48 -1.32 6.11 -1.71
N ALA A 49 -1.57 6.00 -0.41
CA ALA A 49 -1.03 4.93 0.43
C ALA A 49 -2.10 3.87 0.74
N TYR A 50 -1.73 2.60 0.66
CA TYR A 50 -2.48 1.50 1.26
C TYR A 50 -1.93 1.22 2.66
N ARG A 51 -2.82 1.15 3.64
CA ARG A 51 -2.49 0.86 5.03
C ARG A 51 -3.13 -0.45 5.43
N ASP A 52 -2.33 -1.51 5.56
CA ASP A 52 -2.84 -2.84 5.89
C ASP A 52 -3.15 -2.97 7.39
N TYR A 53 -4.43 -3.13 7.75
CA TYR A 53 -4.82 -3.38 9.13
C TYR A 53 -5.00 -4.87 9.36
N GLU A 54 -4.04 -5.45 10.06
CA GLU A 54 -4.06 -6.86 10.47
C GLU A 54 -5.35 -7.30 11.18
N GLU A 55 -6.03 -6.40 11.92
CA GLU A 55 -7.28 -6.70 12.62
C GLU A 55 -8.49 -6.83 11.68
N LEU A 56 -8.40 -6.28 10.46
CA LEU A 56 -9.43 -6.43 9.45
C LEU A 56 -9.28 -7.75 8.70
N CYS A 57 -8.12 -8.43 8.79
CA CYS A 57 -7.75 -9.68 8.09
C CYS A 57 -8.49 -10.96 8.53
N THR A 58 -9.64 -10.87 9.18
CA THR A 58 -10.51 -12.01 9.47
C THR A 58 -11.34 -12.42 8.25
N GLY A 59 -10.70 -13.00 7.22
CA GLY A 59 -11.41 -13.60 6.08
C GLY A 59 -10.57 -13.86 4.82
N GLU A 60 -10.94 -14.88 4.04
CA GLU A 60 -10.32 -15.25 2.75
C GLU A 60 -10.47 -14.18 1.65
N GLU A 61 -11.45 -13.28 1.79
CA GLU A 61 -11.75 -12.17 0.85
C GLU A 61 -10.66 -11.07 0.81
N ILE A 62 -9.74 -11.07 1.77
CA ILE A 62 -8.73 -10.01 1.95
C ILE A 62 -7.49 -10.24 1.07
N SER A 63 -7.37 -11.43 0.48
CA SER A 63 -6.22 -11.77 -0.36
C SER A 63 -6.13 -10.93 -1.63
N GLY A 64 -7.25 -10.61 -2.29
CA GLY A 64 -7.25 -9.98 -3.62
C GLY A 64 -6.77 -8.53 -3.61
N GLN A 65 -7.40 -7.67 -2.81
CA GLN A 65 -7.07 -6.25 -2.75
C GLN A 65 -5.67 -6.02 -2.15
N LEU A 66 -5.30 -6.81 -1.14
CA LEU A 66 -3.98 -6.76 -0.52
C LEU A 66 -2.88 -7.15 -1.52
N LEU A 67 -3.08 -8.22 -2.27
CA LEU A 67 -2.14 -8.64 -3.32
C LEU A 67 -1.98 -7.56 -4.39
N GLN A 68 -3.10 -6.99 -4.86
CA GLN A 68 -3.07 -5.94 -5.86
C GLN A 68 -2.38 -4.68 -5.33
N ALA A 69 -2.67 -4.27 -4.08
CA ALA A 69 -2.00 -3.14 -3.46
C ALA A 69 -0.49 -3.37 -3.36
N ILE A 70 -0.03 -4.55 -2.94
CA ILE A 70 1.41 -4.87 -2.85
C ILE A 70 2.07 -4.87 -4.23
N GLN A 71 1.43 -5.50 -5.23
CA GLN A 71 1.98 -5.62 -6.58
C GLN A 71 2.04 -4.29 -7.34
N HIS A 72 1.00 -3.46 -7.20
CA HIS A 72 0.92 -2.18 -7.90
C HIS A 72 1.67 -1.04 -7.17
N SER A 73 1.94 -1.20 -5.88
CA SER A 73 2.71 -0.20 -5.13
C SER A 73 4.16 -0.12 -5.57
N LYS A 74 4.58 1.10 -5.94
CA LYS A 74 5.97 1.41 -6.29
C LYS A 74 6.90 1.29 -5.08
N ILE A 75 6.41 1.65 -3.90
CA ILE A 75 7.16 1.63 -2.65
C ILE A 75 6.45 0.73 -1.64
N SER A 76 7.21 -0.07 -0.91
CA SER A 76 6.69 -0.92 0.16
C SER A 76 7.49 -0.63 1.43
N ILE A 77 6.80 -0.34 2.54
CA ILE A 77 7.40 0.09 3.80
C ILE A 77 6.96 -0.87 4.92
N PRO A 78 7.81 -1.85 5.29
CA PRO A 78 7.59 -2.63 6.50
C PRO A 78 7.98 -1.81 7.75
N ILE A 79 7.05 -1.66 8.68
CA ILE A 79 7.26 -0.98 9.97
C ILE A 79 7.48 -2.04 11.04
N PHE A 80 8.76 -2.38 11.25
CA PHE A 80 9.13 -3.37 12.25
C PHE A 80 8.88 -2.87 13.67
N SER A 81 8.23 -3.71 14.47
CA SER A 81 7.91 -3.46 15.86
C SER A 81 8.01 -4.74 16.67
N LYS A 82 7.95 -4.62 18.01
CA LYS A 82 7.89 -5.79 18.87
C LYS A 82 6.64 -6.62 18.52
N GLY A 83 6.86 -7.88 18.14
CA GLY A 83 5.79 -8.80 17.76
C GLY A 83 5.40 -8.78 16.29
N TYR A 84 6.07 -8.01 15.44
CA TYR A 84 5.88 -8.07 13.98
C TYR A 84 6.09 -9.50 13.46
N ALA A 85 7.22 -10.12 13.80
CA ALA A 85 7.54 -11.49 13.42
C ALA A 85 6.70 -12.57 14.13
N ASN A 86 5.90 -12.19 15.14
CA ASN A 86 4.95 -13.10 15.79
C ASN A 86 3.64 -13.19 15.00
N SER A 87 3.42 -12.31 14.02
CA SER A 87 2.25 -12.33 13.16
C SER A 87 2.56 -13.05 11.84
N PRO A 88 1.94 -14.21 11.56
CA PRO A 88 2.07 -14.87 10.28
C PRO A 88 1.61 -13.99 9.10
N TRP A 89 0.70 -13.03 9.35
CA TRP A 89 0.25 -12.08 8.34
C TRP A 89 1.36 -11.10 7.97
N CYS A 90 1.94 -10.40 8.94
CA CYS A 90 3.06 -9.49 8.71
C CYS A 90 4.24 -10.16 7.98
N LEU A 91 4.52 -11.44 8.26
CA LEU A 91 5.55 -12.21 7.56
C LEU A 91 5.15 -12.59 6.13
N ARG A 92 3.90 -12.97 5.88
CA ARG A 92 3.40 -13.25 4.53
C ARG A 92 3.46 -12.00 3.65
N ASP A 93 3.08 -10.85 4.19
CA ASP A 93 3.13 -9.59 3.45
C ASP A 93 4.58 -9.18 3.19
N LEU A 94 5.49 -9.41 4.15
CA LEU A 94 6.91 -9.20 3.95
C LEU A 94 7.48 -10.04 2.79
N VAL A 95 7.12 -11.32 2.71
CA VAL A 95 7.51 -12.18 1.60
C VAL A 95 6.99 -11.63 0.27
N LYS A 96 5.69 -11.30 0.20
CA LYS A 96 5.07 -10.74 -1.03
C LYS A 96 5.70 -9.42 -1.46
N MET A 97 6.02 -8.54 -0.51
CA MET A 97 6.72 -7.29 -0.78
C MET A 97 8.08 -7.56 -1.42
N VAL A 98 8.86 -8.50 -0.87
CA VAL A 98 10.18 -8.88 -1.40
C VAL A 98 10.05 -9.52 -2.78
N GLU A 99 9.13 -10.47 -2.96
CA GLU A 99 8.87 -11.13 -4.24
C GLU A 99 8.49 -10.11 -5.33
N SER A 100 7.60 -9.16 -5.01
CA SER A 100 7.16 -8.12 -5.97
C SER A 100 8.29 -7.19 -6.42
N LYS A 101 9.36 -7.04 -5.62
CA LYS A 101 10.54 -6.22 -5.98
C LYS A 101 11.63 -7.01 -6.69
N ASN A 102 11.67 -8.34 -6.52
CA ASN A 102 12.67 -9.20 -7.13
C ASN A 102 12.34 -9.64 -8.57
N ILE A 103 11.13 -9.39 -9.06
CA ILE A 103 10.69 -9.75 -10.43
C ILE A 103 11.29 -8.83 -11.51
N GLY A 104 12.05 -7.78 -11.13
CA GLY A 104 12.74 -6.88 -12.06
C GLY A 104 14.23 -7.20 -12.32
N GLY A 105 14.70 -8.41 -12.02
CA GLY A 105 16.07 -8.86 -12.28
C GLY A 105 16.31 -9.32 -13.72
#